data_AF-A0A7X7BME7-F1
#
_entry.id   AF-A0A7X7BME7-F1
#
_cell.length_a   1.000
_cell.length_b   1.000
_cell.length_c   1.000
_cell.angle_alpha   90.00
_cell.angle_beta   90.00
_cell.angle_gamma   90.00
#
_symmetry.space_group_name_H-M   'P 1'
#
loop_
_entity.id
_entity.type
_entity.pdbx_description
1 polymer ?
#
loop_
_entity_poly.entity_id
_entity_poly.type
_entity_poly.pdbx_seq_one_letter_code
_entity_poly.pdbx_strand_id
1 'polypeptide(L)'
;MPNAAVKGTSYSLNYTPELALYYGNTPFVEREAHPDSEFLSKLPNHVQSYEECSRYAPNLVYIGAMDLEELENKEQPWFEKLEPAAVRFGKYGEIMPEDETIGFLDLCDVFDLVWLEKDFAAKVKEKLAKHPLIREDLLVRLESGHEISEIEHEIARSAALPLYSGGKIVGCSRRGHEFDPNLTAYELLVNMMSKTSAVLSMLHLIKNSGIKPEDVDFVVECSEEAAGDMNQRGGGNFAKAIAEIAGCVNASGCDVRGFCAGPVNAVLAGASMVAAGTRKNVAVIAGGAIPKLYMNSRDHVKKSLPALENCLGSFGVLIVPDDG
;
A
#
# COMPACT_ATOMS: atom_id res chain seq x y z
N MET A 1 -13.32 13.37 -31.50
CA MET A 1 -12.46 12.99 -30.36
C MET A 1 -13.01 11.69 -29.84
N PRO A 2 -12.19 10.65 -29.61
CA PRO A 2 -12.69 9.45 -28.95
C PRO A 2 -13.28 9.84 -27.59
N ASN A 3 -14.38 9.22 -27.18
CA ASN A 3 -14.76 9.27 -25.77
C ASN A 3 -13.75 8.42 -24.98
N ALA A 4 -13.60 8.68 -23.69
CA ALA A 4 -12.81 7.84 -22.81
C ALA A 4 -13.73 6.85 -22.09
N ALA A 5 -13.32 5.59 -22.00
CA ALA A 5 -14.05 4.51 -21.34
C ALA A 5 -13.18 3.85 -20.27
N VAL A 6 -13.82 3.37 -19.20
CA VAL A 6 -13.17 2.55 -18.17
C VAL A 6 -13.19 1.09 -18.62
N LYS A 7 -12.02 0.51 -18.86
CA LYS A 7 -11.87 -0.89 -19.29
C LYS A 7 -11.70 -1.87 -18.15
N GLY A 8 -11.16 -1.42 -17.03
CA GLY A 8 -10.93 -2.28 -15.86
C GLY A 8 -10.66 -1.47 -14.61
N THR A 9 -10.88 -2.11 -13.47
CA THR A 9 -10.64 -1.54 -12.14
C THR A 9 -9.99 -2.57 -11.23
N SER A 10 -9.31 -2.08 -10.21
CA SER A 10 -8.72 -2.87 -9.15
C SER A 10 -8.79 -2.13 -7.82
N TYR A 11 -8.99 -2.87 -6.73
CA TYR A 11 -9.07 -2.33 -5.38
C TYR A 11 -8.47 -3.36 -4.43
N SER A 12 -7.41 -2.99 -3.72
CA SER A 12 -6.66 -3.90 -2.84
C SER A 12 -6.39 -3.26 -1.48
N LEU A 13 -6.31 -4.09 -0.45
CA LEU A 13 -5.99 -3.69 0.92
C LEU A 13 -4.71 -4.42 1.34
N ASN A 14 -3.71 -3.68 1.83
CA ASN A 14 -2.61 -4.29 2.57
C ASN A 14 -2.95 -4.19 4.06
N TYR A 15 -3.22 -5.32 4.70
CA TYR A 15 -3.46 -5.37 6.14
C TYR A 15 -2.11 -5.25 6.88
N THR A 16 -1.93 -4.17 7.63
CA THR A 16 -0.64 -3.79 8.24
C THR A 16 -0.83 -3.23 9.66
N PRO A 17 -1.33 -4.04 10.61
CA PRO A 17 -1.60 -3.59 11.97
C PRO A 17 -0.33 -3.19 12.74
N GLU A 18 0.80 -3.87 12.57
CA GLU A 18 2.03 -3.50 13.29
C GLU A 18 2.62 -2.23 12.69
N LEU A 19 2.60 -2.08 11.36
CA LEU A 19 2.94 -0.81 10.72
C LEU A 19 2.06 0.34 11.25
N ALA A 20 0.77 0.10 11.43
CA ALA A 20 -0.17 1.06 12.00
C ALA A 20 0.16 1.41 13.45
N LEU A 21 0.46 0.41 14.29
CA LEU A 21 0.85 0.59 15.69
C LEU A 21 2.11 1.44 15.82
N TYR A 22 3.13 1.16 15.01
CA TYR A 22 4.43 1.81 15.16
C TYR A 22 4.51 3.14 14.40
N TYR A 23 3.93 3.23 13.21
CA TYR A 23 4.17 4.35 12.29
C TYR A 23 2.92 5.08 11.85
N GLY A 24 1.72 4.62 12.19
CA GLY A 24 0.50 5.43 12.02
C GLY A 24 0.65 6.77 12.75
N ASN A 25 0.19 7.87 12.15
CA ASN A 25 0.53 9.22 12.63
C ASN A 25 0.17 9.44 14.11
N THR A 26 -1.03 9.00 14.53
CA THR A 26 -1.51 9.17 15.91
C THR A 26 -0.65 8.41 16.93
N PRO A 27 -0.40 7.10 16.80
CA PRO A 27 0.48 6.39 17.72
C PRO A 27 1.96 6.77 17.58
N PHE A 28 2.45 7.11 16.39
CA PHE A 28 3.83 7.55 16.17
C PHE A 28 4.13 8.86 16.91
N VAL A 29 3.33 9.91 16.69
CA VAL A 29 3.50 11.21 17.35
C VAL A 29 3.29 11.10 18.87
N GLU A 30 2.34 10.27 19.32
CA GLU A 30 2.18 10.03 20.75
C GLU A 30 3.43 9.39 21.35
N ARG A 31 4.06 8.43 20.68
CA ARG A 31 5.25 7.76 21.20
C ARG A 31 6.42 8.72 21.36
N GLU A 32 6.57 9.65 20.42
CA GLU A 32 7.60 10.70 20.49
C GLU A 32 7.33 11.70 21.62
N ALA A 33 6.07 12.09 21.85
CA ALA A 33 5.72 13.11 22.84
C ALA A 33 5.53 12.54 24.27
N HIS A 34 4.91 11.36 24.37
CA HIS A 34 4.38 10.74 25.59
C HIS A 34 4.51 9.20 25.53
N PRO A 35 5.75 8.65 25.56
CA PRO A 35 5.99 7.22 25.35
C PRO A 35 5.26 6.30 26.34
N ASP A 36 4.99 6.77 27.56
CA ASP A 36 4.30 6.02 28.62
C ASP A 36 2.79 6.29 28.69
N SER A 37 2.18 6.83 27.63
CA SER A 37 0.76 7.20 27.68
C SER A 37 -0.16 5.99 27.83
N GLU A 38 -1.25 6.19 28.57
CA GLU A 38 -2.29 5.15 28.75
C GLU A 38 -2.84 4.68 27.40
N PHE A 39 -2.96 5.59 26.43
CA PHE A 39 -3.41 5.27 25.08
C PHE A 39 -2.47 4.26 24.38
N LEU A 40 -1.15 4.47 24.42
CA LEU A 40 -0.20 3.52 23.83
C LEU A 40 -0.22 2.16 24.53
N SER A 41 -0.39 2.14 25.85
CA SER A 41 -0.49 0.88 26.60
C SER A 41 -1.74 0.07 26.27
N LYS A 42 -2.86 0.75 25.95
CA LYS A 42 -4.14 0.11 25.66
C LYS A 42 -4.30 -0.28 24.20
N LEU A 43 -3.78 0.51 23.26
CA LEU A 43 -3.97 0.34 21.82
C LEU A 43 -3.73 -1.10 21.30
N PRO A 44 -2.68 -1.83 21.72
CA PRO A 44 -2.47 -3.22 21.28
C PRO A 44 -3.65 -4.16 21.54
N ASN A 45 -4.48 -3.89 22.56
CA ASN A 45 -5.66 -4.69 22.88
C ASN A 45 -6.85 -4.44 21.92
N HIS A 46 -6.74 -3.45 21.03
CA HIS A 46 -7.76 -3.09 20.06
C HIS A 46 -7.38 -3.51 18.63
N VAL A 47 -6.24 -4.17 18.46
CA VAL A 47 -5.76 -4.64 17.15
C VAL A 47 -6.60 -5.83 16.70
N GLN A 48 -7.26 -5.71 15.56
CA GLN A 48 -7.92 -6.84 14.91
C GLN A 48 -6.88 -7.76 14.30
N SER A 49 -7.14 -9.05 14.27
CA SER A 49 -6.40 -10.07 13.53
C SER A 49 -6.67 -10.02 12.01
N TYR A 50 -5.80 -10.66 11.22
CA TYR A 50 -6.01 -10.80 9.78
C TYR A 50 -7.31 -11.54 9.46
N GLU A 51 -7.68 -12.54 10.28
CA GLU A 51 -8.92 -13.28 10.11
C GLU A 51 -10.14 -12.36 10.28
N GLU A 52 -10.16 -11.51 11.31
CA GLU A 52 -11.24 -10.55 11.52
C GLU A 52 -11.29 -9.51 10.38
N CYS A 53 -10.13 -9.00 9.95
CA CYS A 53 -10.02 -8.06 8.82
C CYS A 53 -10.57 -8.64 7.51
N SER A 54 -10.26 -9.91 7.23
CA SER A 54 -10.70 -10.63 6.02
C SER A 54 -12.12 -11.20 6.11
N ARG A 55 -12.83 -10.92 7.20
CA ARG A 55 -14.25 -11.21 7.41
C ARG A 55 -15.09 -9.94 7.55
N TYR A 56 -14.45 -8.78 7.59
CA TYR A 56 -15.11 -7.49 7.78
C TYR A 56 -15.80 -7.06 6.49
N ALA A 57 -17.13 -7.01 6.50
CA ALA A 57 -17.94 -6.81 5.31
C ALA A 57 -17.54 -5.57 4.45
N PRO A 58 -17.20 -4.40 5.02
CA PRO A 58 -16.68 -3.27 4.23
C PRO A 58 -15.39 -3.58 3.46
N ASN A 59 -14.47 -4.33 4.06
CA ASN A 59 -13.24 -4.74 3.38
C ASN A 59 -13.53 -5.72 2.23
N LEU A 60 -14.48 -6.63 2.45
CA LEU A 60 -14.93 -7.58 1.42
C LEU A 60 -15.58 -6.88 0.23
N VAL A 61 -16.42 -5.88 0.48
CA VAL A 61 -16.97 -5.04 -0.59
C VAL A 61 -15.87 -4.30 -1.34
N TYR A 62 -14.90 -3.72 -0.62
CA TYR A 62 -13.82 -2.96 -1.23
C TYR A 62 -13.05 -3.79 -2.27
N ILE A 63 -12.70 -5.04 -1.95
CA ILE A 63 -11.99 -5.93 -2.89
C ILE A 63 -12.92 -6.63 -3.91
N GLY A 64 -14.24 -6.42 -3.80
CA GLY A 64 -15.25 -7.05 -4.67
C GLY A 64 -15.50 -8.53 -4.36
N ALA A 65 -15.37 -8.94 -3.11
CA ALA A 65 -15.75 -10.28 -2.62
C ALA A 65 -17.20 -10.32 -2.08
N MET A 66 -17.82 -9.16 -1.89
CA MET A 66 -19.21 -8.97 -1.48
C MET A 66 -19.79 -7.81 -2.30
N ASP A 67 -21.09 -7.86 -2.64
CA ASP A 67 -21.73 -6.77 -3.37
C ASP A 67 -22.12 -5.61 -2.45
N LEU A 68 -22.18 -4.39 -3.00
CA LEU A 68 -22.58 -3.19 -2.25
C LEU A 68 -24.00 -3.32 -1.68
N GLU A 69 -24.94 -3.82 -2.49
CA GLU A 69 -26.33 -4.05 -2.06
C GLU A 69 -26.40 -5.07 -0.91
N GLU A 70 -25.53 -6.09 -0.91
CA GLU A 70 -25.47 -7.04 0.20
C GLU A 70 -25.04 -6.34 1.49
N LEU A 71 -24.00 -5.49 1.45
CA LEU A 71 -23.54 -4.71 2.61
C LEU A 71 -24.60 -3.76 3.16
N GLU A 72 -25.35 -3.08 2.29
CA GLU A 72 -26.44 -2.18 2.68
C GLU A 72 -27.54 -2.89 3.48
N ASN A 73 -27.75 -4.18 3.22
CA ASN A 73 -28.74 -5.00 3.91
C ASN A 73 -28.21 -5.66 5.20
N LYS A 74 -26.94 -5.48 5.56
CA LYS A 74 -26.35 -6.12 6.77
C LYS A 74 -26.63 -5.33 8.03
N GLU A 75 -26.82 -6.06 9.12
CA GLU A 75 -26.97 -5.50 10.46
C GLU A 75 -25.68 -4.79 10.90
N GLN A 76 -25.83 -3.56 11.41
CA GLN A 76 -24.76 -2.78 12.03
C GLN A 76 -24.75 -2.96 13.56
N PRO A 77 -23.60 -2.84 14.23
CA PRO A 77 -22.29 -2.48 13.68
C PRO A 77 -21.55 -3.67 13.05
N TRP A 78 -20.98 -3.47 11.85
CA TRP A 78 -20.37 -4.54 11.07
C TRP A 78 -19.16 -5.21 11.73
N PHE A 79 -18.45 -4.52 12.65
CA PHE A 79 -17.28 -5.09 13.32
C PHE A 79 -17.66 -6.18 14.34
N GLU A 80 -18.91 -6.23 14.80
CA GLU A 80 -19.44 -7.30 15.66
C GLU A 80 -20.07 -8.45 14.85
N LYS A 81 -20.37 -8.19 13.57
CA LYS A 81 -21.13 -9.06 12.67
C LYS A 81 -20.26 -9.50 11.50
N LEU A 82 -19.09 -10.07 11.83
CA LEU A 82 -18.13 -10.55 10.84
C LEU A 82 -18.71 -11.71 10.03
N GLU A 83 -18.33 -11.78 8.75
CA GLU A 83 -18.69 -12.91 7.90
C GLU A 83 -18.16 -14.23 8.47
N PRO A 84 -18.79 -15.38 8.17
CA PRO A 84 -18.38 -16.65 8.76
C PRO A 84 -17.01 -17.15 8.25
N ALA A 85 -16.58 -16.75 7.05
CA ALA A 85 -15.37 -17.23 6.42
C ALA A 85 -14.45 -16.07 6.02
N ALA A 86 -13.15 -16.24 6.29
CA ALA A 86 -12.12 -15.32 5.82
C ALA A 86 -11.97 -15.42 4.31
N VAL A 87 -12.00 -14.27 3.63
CA VAL A 87 -11.82 -14.17 2.19
C VAL A 87 -10.66 -13.24 1.88
N ARG A 88 -9.67 -13.78 1.16
CA ARG A 88 -8.48 -13.03 0.73
C ARG A 88 -8.68 -12.30 -0.58
N PHE A 89 -9.26 -12.97 -1.58
CA PHE A 89 -9.37 -12.47 -2.94
C PHE A 89 -10.81 -12.13 -3.31
N GLY A 90 -11.00 -11.03 -4.03
CA GLY A 90 -12.27 -10.63 -4.62
C GLY A 90 -12.13 -10.32 -6.12
N LYS A 91 -13.23 -9.86 -6.73
CA LYS A 91 -13.27 -9.50 -8.15
C LYS A 91 -12.26 -8.40 -8.52
N TYR A 92 -12.03 -7.45 -7.62
CA TYR A 92 -11.19 -6.28 -7.90
C TYR A 92 -9.75 -6.44 -7.41
N GLY A 93 -9.52 -7.15 -6.31
CA GLY A 93 -8.19 -7.27 -5.73
C GLY A 93 -8.10 -8.27 -4.60
N GLU A 94 -7.29 -7.96 -3.59
CA GLU A 94 -7.09 -8.81 -2.42
C GLU A 94 -6.91 -8.01 -1.11
N ILE A 95 -7.02 -8.72 0.01
CA ILE A 95 -6.50 -8.30 1.31
C ILE A 95 -5.17 -9.04 1.54
N MET A 96 -4.05 -8.37 1.30
CA MET A 96 -2.71 -8.95 1.47
C MET A 96 -2.32 -8.93 2.96
N PRO A 97 -1.86 -10.07 3.54
CA PRO A 97 -1.35 -10.12 4.91
C PRO A 97 -0.11 -9.24 5.13
N GLU A 98 0.15 -8.87 6.38
CA GLU A 98 1.26 -7.95 6.72
C GLU A 98 2.63 -8.53 6.39
N ASP A 99 2.86 -9.81 6.65
CA ASP A 99 4.16 -10.43 6.38
C ASP A 99 4.46 -10.51 4.88
N GLU A 100 3.46 -10.87 4.07
CA GLU A 100 3.56 -10.78 2.60
C GLU A 100 3.74 -9.34 2.13
N THR A 101 3.10 -8.37 2.79
CA THR A 101 3.27 -6.93 2.48
C THR A 101 4.70 -6.45 2.75
N ILE A 102 5.32 -6.89 3.85
CA ILE A 102 6.72 -6.55 4.18
C ILE A 102 7.68 -7.18 3.16
N GLY A 103 7.46 -8.44 2.77
CA GLY A 103 8.23 -9.05 1.68
C GLY A 103 8.01 -8.31 0.34
N PHE A 104 6.79 -7.88 0.07
CA PHE A 104 6.48 -7.15 -1.15
C PHE A 104 7.08 -5.73 -1.18
N LEU A 105 7.24 -5.12 -0.01
CA LEU A 105 7.95 -3.85 0.18
C LEU A 105 9.42 -3.96 -0.23
N ASP A 106 10.13 -4.99 0.25
CA ASP A 106 11.53 -5.29 -0.13
C ASP A 106 11.67 -5.52 -1.64
N LEU A 107 10.77 -6.31 -2.22
CA LEU A 107 10.70 -6.53 -3.67
C LEU A 107 10.54 -5.22 -4.45
N CYS A 108 9.70 -4.30 -3.95
CA CYS A 108 9.46 -3.00 -4.58
C CYS A 108 10.61 -2.02 -4.39
N ASP A 109 11.58 -2.31 -3.52
CA ASP A 109 12.76 -1.51 -3.30
C ASP A 109 13.74 -1.65 -4.47
N VAL A 110 14.35 -0.52 -4.83
CA VAL A 110 15.43 -0.41 -5.83
C VAL A 110 16.64 0.35 -5.28
N PHE A 111 16.55 0.79 -4.03
CA PHE A 111 17.51 1.68 -3.39
C PHE A 111 18.17 1.07 -2.16
N ASP A 112 17.89 -0.21 -1.84
CA ASP A 112 18.48 -0.90 -0.69
C ASP A 112 18.19 -0.18 0.65
N LEU A 113 16.96 0.31 0.78
CA LEU A 113 16.43 0.99 1.97
C LEU A 113 15.82 0.00 2.96
N VAL A 114 15.28 -1.12 2.48
CA VAL A 114 14.58 -2.11 3.29
C VAL A 114 15.49 -3.31 3.45
N TRP A 115 15.86 -3.62 4.70
CA TRP A 115 16.59 -4.84 5.03
C TRP A 115 15.69 -5.78 5.79
N LEU A 116 15.51 -7.00 5.29
CA LEU A 116 14.78 -8.05 5.97
C LEU A 116 15.73 -9.01 6.69
N GLU A 117 15.31 -9.58 7.81
CA GLU A 117 16.03 -10.66 8.47
C GLU A 117 15.99 -11.93 7.61
N LYS A 118 17.09 -12.70 7.55
CA LYS A 118 17.24 -13.86 6.66
C LYS A 118 16.12 -14.89 6.74
N ASP A 119 15.77 -15.35 7.93
CA ASP A 119 14.73 -16.37 8.11
C ASP A 119 13.35 -15.82 7.72
N PHE A 120 13.08 -14.55 8.05
CA PHE A 120 11.88 -13.86 7.63
C PHE A 120 11.80 -13.71 6.10
N ALA A 121 12.87 -13.23 5.46
CA ALA A 121 12.98 -13.07 4.01
C ALA A 121 12.72 -14.39 3.29
N ALA A 122 13.35 -15.49 3.73
CA ALA A 122 13.13 -16.82 3.17
C ALA A 122 11.66 -17.26 3.29
N LYS A 123 11.05 -17.07 4.47
CA LYS A 123 9.65 -17.43 4.72
C LYS A 123 8.67 -16.64 3.85
N VAL A 124 8.85 -15.32 3.72
CA VAL A 124 7.96 -14.50 2.89
C VAL A 124 8.19 -14.76 1.40
N LYS A 125 9.42 -15.10 0.98
CA LYS A 125 9.70 -15.57 -0.39
C LYS A 125 8.86 -16.79 -0.76
N GLU A 126 8.80 -17.78 0.11
CA GLU A 126 7.99 -18.98 -0.12
C GLU A 126 6.49 -18.70 -0.25
N LYS A 127 5.99 -17.69 0.48
CA LYS A 127 4.59 -17.24 0.39
C LYS A 127 4.34 -16.48 -0.90
N LEU A 128 5.18 -15.49 -1.21
CA LEU A 128 5.06 -14.67 -2.42
C LEU A 128 5.24 -15.50 -3.69
N ALA A 129 6.06 -16.55 -3.68
CA ALA A 129 6.20 -17.49 -4.80
C ALA A 129 4.89 -18.23 -5.14
N LYS A 130 3.95 -18.36 -4.18
CA LYS A 130 2.63 -18.97 -4.38
C LYS A 130 1.57 -17.93 -4.76
N HIS A 131 1.92 -16.66 -4.75
CA HIS A 131 0.99 -15.58 -5.05
C HIS A 131 0.67 -15.55 -6.55
N PRO A 132 -0.60 -15.51 -6.97
CA PRO A 132 -0.97 -15.64 -8.38
C PRO A 132 -0.47 -14.50 -9.28
N LEU A 133 -0.05 -13.37 -8.71
CA LEU A 133 0.41 -12.19 -9.46
C LEU A 133 1.89 -11.85 -9.28
N ILE A 134 2.58 -12.51 -8.33
CA ILE A 134 4.02 -12.32 -8.17
C ILE A 134 4.72 -13.26 -9.14
N ARG A 135 5.27 -12.68 -10.20
CA ARG A 135 6.00 -13.39 -11.24
C ARG A 135 7.45 -13.66 -10.78
N GLU A 136 8.12 -14.56 -11.47
CA GLU A 136 9.52 -14.90 -11.17
C GLU A 136 10.46 -13.68 -11.26
N ASP A 137 10.26 -12.79 -12.24
CA ASP A 137 11.05 -11.56 -12.40
C ASP A 137 10.90 -10.59 -11.23
N LEU A 138 9.76 -10.63 -10.53
CA LEU A 138 9.56 -9.89 -9.30
C LEU A 138 10.20 -10.63 -8.12
N LEU A 139 9.96 -11.93 -8.01
CA LEU A 139 10.42 -12.74 -6.88
C LEU A 139 11.95 -12.74 -6.73
N VAL A 140 12.70 -12.66 -7.83
CA VAL A 140 14.18 -12.57 -7.80
C VAL A 140 14.71 -11.27 -7.20
N ARG A 141 13.88 -10.22 -7.12
CA ARG A 141 14.25 -8.94 -6.49
C ARG A 141 14.23 -8.99 -4.97
N LEU A 142 13.47 -9.92 -4.39
CA LEU A 142 13.45 -10.12 -2.94
C LEU A 142 14.82 -10.64 -2.50
N GLU A 143 15.47 -9.88 -1.64
CA GLU A 143 16.82 -10.15 -1.18
C GLU A 143 16.88 -11.41 -0.29
N SER A 144 18.09 -11.93 -0.08
CA SER A 144 18.29 -13.08 0.82
C SER A 144 18.14 -12.72 2.30
N GLY A 145 18.11 -11.42 2.62
CA GLY A 145 18.07 -10.89 3.97
C GLY A 145 19.45 -10.81 4.65
N HIS A 146 19.43 -10.16 5.82
CA HIS A 146 20.58 -9.80 6.65
C HIS A 146 20.53 -10.54 8.00
N GLU A 147 21.69 -10.67 8.65
CA GLU A 147 21.71 -11.16 10.03
C GLU A 147 20.99 -10.18 10.95
N ILE A 148 20.23 -10.69 11.92
CA ILE A 148 19.49 -9.83 12.85
C ILE A 148 20.39 -8.82 13.58
N SER A 149 21.65 -9.18 13.85
CA SER A 149 22.62 -8.28 14.47
C SER A 149 23.00 -7.08 13.59
N GLU A 150 22.94 -7.22 12.27
CA GLU A 150 23.20 -6.12 11.32
C GLU A 150 22.00 -5.15 11.31
N ILE A 151 20.79 -5.70 11.33
CA ILE A 151 19.54 -4.92 11.44
C ILE A 151 19.49 -4.14 12.76
N GLU A 152 19.79 -4.81 13.88
CA GLU A 152 19.87 -4.17 15.20
C GLU A 152 20.94 -3.05 15.24
N HIS A 153 22.05 -3.25 14.51
CA HIS A 153 23.07 -2.22 14.37
C HIS A 153 22.55 -0.98 13.63
N GLU A 154 21.89 -1.16 12.48
CA GLU A 154 21.32 -0.06 11.70
C GLU A 154 20.26 0.72 12.49
N ILE A 155 19.42 0.02 13.27
CA ILE A 155 18.43 0.65 14.14
C ILE A 155 19.13 1.49 15.23
N ALA A 156 20.13 0.92 15.90
CA ALA A 156 20.78 1.58 17.04
C ALA A 156 21.74 2.71 16.64
N ARG A 157 22.34 2.65 15.44
CA ARG A 157 23.46 3.52 15.04
C ARG A 157 23.18 4.39 13.80
N SER A 158 22.27 3.97 12.93
CA SER A 158 22.04 4.60 11.63
C SER A 158 20.65 5.22 11.50
N ALA A 159 19.90 5.30 12.61
CA ALA A 159 18.53 5.82 12.68
C ALA A 159 17.55 5.09 11.73
N ALA A 160 17.77 3.79 11.52
CA ALA A 160 16.82 2.95 10.81
C ALA A 160 15.58 2.68 11.68
N LEU A 161 14.43 2.54 11.03
CA LEU A 161 13.17 2.21 11.68
C LEU A 161 12.95 0.69 11.69
N PRO A 162 12.71 0.06 12.85
CA PRO A 162 12.42 -1.37 12.92
C PRO A 162 11.12 -1.74 12.20
N LEU A 163 11.14 -2.79 11.39
CA LEU A 163 9.95 -3.40 10.83
C LEU A 163 9.55 -4.58 11.71
N TYR A 164 8.27 -4.71 12.00
CA TYR A 164 7.76 -5.71 12.94
C TYR A 164 6.80 -6.69 12.26
N SER A 165 6.85 -7.95 12.69
CA SER A 165 5.82 -8.95 12.39
C SER A 165 5.71 -9.95 13.54
N GLY A 166 4.49 -10.14 14.07
CA GLY A 166 4.24 -11.02 15.20
C GLY A 166 4.94 -10.55 16.48
N GLY A 167 5.05 -9.23 16.66
CA GLY A 167 5.70 -8.59 17.81
C GLY A 167 7.23 -8.71 17.83
N LYS A 168 7.85 -9.13 16.74
CA LYS A 168 9.31 -9.29 16.60
C LYS A 168 9.85 -8.37 15.52
N ILE A 169 11.09 -7.90 15.69
CA ILE A 169 11.81 -7.21 14.63
C ILE A 169 12.11 -8.24 13.54
N VAL A 170 11.67 -7.94 12.32
CA VAL A 170 11.87 -8.78 11.12
C VAL A 170 12.64 -8.06 10.02
N GLY A 171 13.02 -6.81 10.25
CA GLY A 171 13.75 -5.98 9.32
C GLY A 171 13.90 -4.55 9.81
N CYS A 172 14.43 -3.68 8.94
CA CYS A 172 14.42 -2.25 9.16
C CYS A 172 14.27 -1.47 7.85
N SER A 173 13.71 -0.26 7.94
CA SER A 173 13.71 0.75 6.88
C SER A 173 14.78 1.80 7.20
N ARG A 174 15.66 2.06 6.25
CA ARG A 174 16.85 2.91 6.42
C ARG A 174 16.58 4.31 5.89
N ARG A 175 17.41 5.27 6.32
CA ARG A 175 17.42 6.64 5.78
C ARG A 175 18.21 6.68 4.47
N GLY A 176 17.77 7.50 3.54
CA GLY A 176 18.46 7.71 2.25
C GLY A 176 19.53 8.80 2.32
N HIS A 177 19.48 9.66 3.34
CA HIS A 177 20.48 10.71 3.56
C HIS A 177 20.59 11.10 5.03
N GLU A 178 21.76 11.53 5.46
CA GLU A 178 22.02 11.87 6.86
C GLU A 178 21.28 13.14 7.32
N PHE A 179 21.18 14.14 6.44
CA PHE A 179 20.68 15.47 6.77
C PHE A 179 19.40 15.87 6.04
N ASP A 180 18.91 15.04 5.12
CA ASP A 180 17.75 15.44 4.31
C ASP A 180 16.47 15.13 5.07
N PRO A 181 15.66 16.15 5.42
CA PRO A 181 14.42 15.91 6.15
C PRO A 181 13.39 15.10 5.33
N ASN A 182 13.52 15.05 4.00
CA ASN A 182 12.63 14.27 3.13
C ASN A 182 13.14 12.84 2.87
N LEU A 183 14.38 12.52 3.28
CA LEU A 183 14.98 11.19 3.12
C LEU A 183 15.30 10.53 4.46
N THR A 184 14.53 10.89 5.50
CA THR A 184 14.56 10.16 6.78
C THR A 184 13.98 8.75 6.59
N ALA A 185 14.30 7.83 7.49
CA ALA A 185 13.76 6.47 7.45
C ALA A 185 12.22 6.44 7.50
N TYR A 186 11.58 7.39 8.20
CA TYR A 186 10.13 7.51 8.25
C TYR A 186 9.54 7.96 6.91
N GLU A 187 10.01 9.08 6.36
CA GLU A 187 9.50 9.60 5.09
C GLU A 187 9.71 8.60 3.93
N LEU A 188 10.84 7.89 3.93
CA LEU A 188 11.09 6.85 2.94
C LEU A 188 10.21 5.63 3.13
N LEU A 189 9.96 5.19 4.37
CA LEU A 189 9.02 4.09 4.63
C LEU A 189 7.60 4.45 4.18
N VAL A 190 7.15 5.68 4.44
CA VAL A 190 5.85 6.21 4.00
C VAL A 190 5.75 6.18 2.47
N ASN A 191 6.74 6.77 1.78
CA ASN A 191 6.79 6.80 0.32
C ASN A 191 6.82 5.37 -0.26
N MET A 192 7.68 4.50 0.26
CA MET A 192 7.82 3.13 -0.22
C MET A 192 6.57 2.28 -0.01
N MET A 193 5.84 2.46 1.09
CA MET A 193 4.58 1.75 1.33
C MET A 193 3.44 2.26 0.44
N SER A 194 3.41 3.56 0.12
CA SER A 194 2.50 4.09 -0.90
C SER A 194 2.78 3.46 -2.26
N LYS A 195 4.05 3.46 -2.70
CA LYS A 195 4.46 2.77 -3.94
C LYS A 195 4.08 1.28 -3.91
N THR A 196 4.41 0.56 -2.84
CA THR A 196 4.22 -0.90 -2.72
C THR A 196 2.74 -1.27 -2.83
N SER A 197 1.88 -0.59 -2.07
CA SER A 197 0.43 -0.83 -2.14
C SER A 197 -0.14 -0.46 -3.52
N ALA A 198 0.36 0.60 -4.15
CA ALA A 198 -0.02 0.98 -5.51
C ALA A 198 0.37 -0.07 -6.56
N VAL A 199 1.57 -0.67 -6.45
CA VAL A 199 2.01 -1.76 -7.34
C VAL A 199 1.07 -2.96 -7.22
N LEU A 200 0.62 -3.32 -6.01
CA LEU A 200 -0.33 -4.41 -5.83
C LEU A 200 -1.61 -4.19 -6.65
N SER A 201 -2.20 -3.00 -6.54
CA SER A 201 -3.36 -2.63 -7.35
C SER A 201 -3.05 -2.58 -8.84
N MET A 202 -1.88 -2.10 -9.27
CA MET A 202 -1.48 -2.12 -10.67
C MET A 202 -1.39 -3.56 -11.24
N LEU A 203 -0.85 -4.51 -10.48
CA LEU A 203 -0.81 -5.92 -10.88
C LEU A 203 -2.21 -6.52 -11.03
N HIS A 204 -3.12 -6.19 -10.11
CA HIS A 204 -4.54 -6.57 -10.23
C HIS A 204 -5.22 -5.88 -11.41
N LEU A 205 -4.94 -4.60 -11.68
CA LEU A 205 -5.52 -3.88 -12.81
C LEU A 205 -5.14 -4.52 -14.14
N ILE A 206 -3.86 -4.88 -14.30
CA ILE A 206 -3.34 -5.57 -15.48
C ILE A 206 -4.10 -6.89 -15.67
N LYS A 207 -4.20 -7.70 -14.60
CA LYS A 207 -4.94 -8.97 -14.62
C LYS A 207 -6.41 -8.79 -15.00
N ASN A 208 -7.10 -7.85 -14.34
CA ASN A 208 -8.55 -7.68 -14.47
C ASN A 208 -8.96 -7.08 -15.82
N SER A 209 -8.11 -6.23 -16.41
CA SER A 209 -8.38 -5.62 -17.71
C SER A 209 -7.89 -6.45 -18.90
N GLY A 210 -7.02 -7.43 -18.66
CA GLY A 210 -6.36 -8.22 -19.70
C GLY A 210 -5.42 -7.40 -20.59
N ILE A 211 -5.05 -6.17 -20.20
CA ILE A 211 -4.05 -5.39 -20.91
C ILE A 211 -2.68 -6.03 -20.73
N LYS A 212 -1.85 -5.99 -21.76
CA LYS A 212 -0.43 -6.35 -21.60
C LYS A 212 0.29 -5.21 -20.88
N PRO A 213 1.21 -5.48 -19.94
CA PRO A 213 1.95 -4.41 -19.25
C PRO A 213 2.61 -3.42 -20.22
N GLU A 214 3.20 -3.92 -21.32
CA GLU A 214 3.84 -3.11 -22.34
C GLU A 214 2.90 -2.20 -23.15
N ASP A 215 1.59 -2.46 -23.11
CA ASP A 215 0.58 -1.65 -23.79
C ASP A 215 0.09 -0.48 -22.92
N VAL A 216 0.50 -0.37 -21.65
CA VAL A 216 0.21 0.81 -20.82
C VAL A 216 1.10 1.96 -21.25
N ASP A 217 0.51 3.06 -21.74
CA ASP A 217 1.27 4.21 -22.27
C ASP A 217 1.65 5.23 -21.21
N PHE A 218 0.78 5.38 -20.20
CA PHE A 218 0.92 6.43 -19.20
C PHE A 218 0.29 6.02 -17.88
N VAL A 219 0.96 6.35 -16.79
CA VAL A 219 0.42 6.20 -15.44
C VAL A 219 0.15 7.58 -14.85
N VAL A 220 -1.04 7.80 -14.31
CA VAL A 220 -1.36 8.96 -13.49
C VAL A 220 -1.51 8.47 -12.06
N GLU A 221 -0.54 8.79 -11.22
CA GLU A 221 -0.56 8.39 -9.82
C GLU A 221 -1.20 9.48 -8.95
N CYS A 222 -1.94 9.11 -7.92
CA CYS A 222 -2.69 10.10 -7.13
C CYS A 222 -2.85 9.85 -5.63
N SER A 223 -1.86 9.24 -4.98
CA SER A 223 -1.78 9.16 -3.52
C SER A 223 -1.49 10.53 -2.89
N GLU A 224 -1.53 10.57 -1.55
CA GLU A 224 -1.22 11.75 -0.74
C GLU A 224 0.29 12.05 -0.65
N GLU A 225 1.16 11.12 -1.05
CA GLU A 225 2.59 11.17 -0.77
C GLU A 225 3.39 11.86 -1.87
N ALA A 226 4.42 12.63 -1.51
CA ALA A 226 5.25 13.35 -2.46
C ALA A 226 6.73 13.00 -2.31
N ALA A 227 7.24 12.12 -3.17
CA ALA A 227 8.63 11.71 -3.15
C ALA A 227 9.54 12.84 -3.66
N GLY A 228 10.71 12.99 -3.05
CA GLY A 228 11.71 13.97 -3.45
C GLY A 228 12.72 14.23 -2.35
N ASP A 229 13.81 14.92 -2.71
CA ASP A 229 14.84 15.35 -1.76
C ASP A 229 14.67 16.84 -1.43
N MET A 230 15.59 17.38 -0.63
CA MET A 230 15.58 18.80 -0.25
C MET A 230 15.69 19.77 -1.43
N ASN A 231 16.21 19.32 -2.58
CA ASN A 231 16.41 20.11 -3.79
C ASN A 231 15.21 20.02 -4.75
N GLN A 232 14.49 18.90 -4.75
CA GLN A 232 13.43 18.56 -5.69
C GLN A 232 12.23 17.93 -4.96
N ARG A 233 11.67 18.64 -3.98
CA ARG A 233 10.51 18.18 -3.20
C ARG A 233 9.32 17.92 -4.12
N GLY A 234 8.77 16.70 -4.08
CA GLY A 234 7.69 16.28 -4.99
C GLY A 234 8.12 16.09 -6.45
N GLY A 235 9.44 16.10 -6.74
CA GLY A 235 10.00 15.83 -8.07
C GLY A 235 10.23 14.34 -8.34
N GLY A 236 10.16 13.49 -7.30
CA GLY A 236 10.12 12.04 -7.47
C GLY A 236 8.80 11.62 -8.11
N ASN A 237 8.85 10.61 -8.99
CA ASN A 237 7.71 10.22 -9.82
C ASN A 237 7.24 8.81 -9.44
N PHE A 238 6.20 8.74 -8.60
CA PHE A 238 5.60 7.48 -8.18
C PHE A 238 4.99 6.75 -9.36
N ALA A 239 4.29 7.45 -10.25
CA ALA A 239 3.68 6.84 -11.43
C ALA A 239 4.69 6.00 -12.23
N LYS A 240 5.88 6.54 -12.48
CA LYS A 240 6.95 5.83 -13.19
C LYS A 240 7.54 4.70 -12.34
N ALA A 241 7.78 4.94 -11.05
CA ALA A 241 8.32 3.93 -10.15
C ALA A 241 7.38 2.72 -10.01
N ILE A 242 6.06 2.94 -9.99
CA ILE A 242 5.04 1.88 -9.95
C ILE A 242 5.01 1.12 -11.28
N ALA A 243 4.99 1.84 -12.41
CA ALA A 243 4.99 1.23 -13.74
C ALA A 243 6.19 0.31 -13.96
N GLU A 244 7.36 0.71 -13.48
CA GLU A 244 8.58 -0.09 -13.58
C GLU A 244 8.43 -1.44 -12.87
N ILE A 245 7.99 -1.46 -11.61
CA ILE A 245 7.78 -2.71 -10.86
C ILE A 245 6.69 -3.55 -11.54
N ALA A 246 5.61 -2.92 -12.00
CA ALA A 246 4.50 -3.63 -12.64
C ALA A 246 4.86 -4.22 -14.03
N GLY A 247 6.03 -3.91 -14.59
CA GLY A 247 6.48 -4.36 -15.91
C GLY A 247 5.95 -3.50 -17.08
N CYS A 248 5.40 -2.32 -16.78
CA CYS A 248 4.91 -1.36 -17.76
C CYS A 248 6.07 -0.54 -18.34
N VAL A 249 6.99 -1.22 -19.03
CA VAL A 249 8.29 -0.67 -19.46
C VAL A 249 8.16 0.55 -20.38
N ASN A 250 7.09 0.60 -21.18
CA ASN A 250 6.82 1.68 -22.13
C ASN A 250 6.10 2.88 -21.49
N ALA A 251 5.58 2.73 -20.27
CA ALA A 251 4.80 3.78 -19.63
C ALA A 251 5.71 4.94 -19.18
N SER A 252 5.27 6.16 -19.48
CA SER A 252 5.67 7.35 -18.73
C SER A 252 4.64 7.62 -17.62
N GLY A 253 4.79 8.69 -16.85
CA GLY A 253 3.77 9.02 -15.85
C GLY A 253 3.96 10.37 -15.19
N CYS A 254 2.93 10.77 -14.47
CA CYS A 254 2.95 11.94 -13.61
C CYS A 254 2.09 11.72 -12.38
N ASP A 255 2.36 12.55 -11.37
CA ASP A 255 1.76 12.47 -10.06
C ASP A 255 0.78 13.65 -9.89
N VAL A 256 -0.46 13.36 -9.51
CA VAL A 256 -1.52 14.33 -9.24
C VAL A 256 -1.78 14.34 -7.73
N ARG A 257 -1.70 15.52 -7.11
CA ARG A 257 -1.94 15.67 -5.67
C ARG A 257 -3.22 16.46 -5.44
N GLY A 258 -4.07 15.93 -4.56
CA GLY A 258 -5.37 16.54 -4.25
C GLY A 258 -6.02 16.00 -2.98
N PHE A 259 -5.23 15.40 -2.08
CA PHE A 259 -5.72 14.71 -0.89
C PHE A 259 -6.83 13.69 -1.25
N CYS A 260 -7.90 13.55 -0.45
CA CYS A 260 -9.04 12.68 -0.76
C CYS A 260 -9.72 12.99 -2.12
N ALA A 261 -9.50 14.16 -2.71
CA ALA A 261 -10.01 14.53 -4.04
C ALA A 261 -9.02 14.17 -5.18
N GLY A 262 -7.82 13.69 -4.86
CA GLY A 262 -6.80 13.24 -5.82
C GLY A 262 -7.33 12.27 -6.87
N PRO A 263 -8.08 11.21 -6.50
CA PRO A 263 -8.63 10.25 -7.44
C PRO A 263 -9.50 10.86 -8.54
N VAL A 264 -10.39 11.80 -8.20
CA VAL A 264 -11.26 12.46 -9.18
C VAL A 264 -10.43 13.27 -10.18
N ASN A 265 -9.46 14.04 -9.68
CA ASN A 265 -8.59 14.85 -10.54
C ASN A 265 -7.73 13.97 -11.46
N ALA A 266 -7.23 12.84 -10.97
CA ALA A 266 -6.41 11.91 -11.73
C ALA A 266 -7.21 11.18 -12.82
N VAL A 267 -8.44 10.76 -12.51
CA VAL A 267 -9.37 10.19 -13.50
C VAL A 267 -9.71 11.21 -14.59
N LEU A 268 -10.01 12.45 -14.21
CA LEU A 268 -10.27 13.52 -15.20
C LEU A 268 -9.04 13.80 -16.07
N ALA A 269 -7.84 13.81 -15.48
CA ALA A 269 -6.60 13.99 -16.22
C ALA A 269 -6.37 12.85 -17.21
N GLY A 270 -6.47 11.59 -16.76
CA GLY A 270 -6.31 10.41 -17.61
C GLY A 270 -7.34 10.32 -18.72
N ALA A 271 -8.62 10.55 -18.41
CA ALA A 271 -9.69 10.60 -19.40
C ALA A 271 -9.48 11.73 -20.43
N SER A 272 -8.98 12.88 -20.00
CA SER A 272 -8.66 13.98 -20.91
C SER A 272 -7.51 13.63 -21.86
N MET A 273 -6.47 12.92 -21.39
CA MET A 273 -5.38 12.46 -22.24
C MET A 273 -5.87 11.48 -23.31
N VAL A 274 -6.74 10.54 -22.93
CA VAL A 274 -7.36 9.58 -23.84
C VAL A 274 -8.27 10.28 -24.85
N ALA A 275 -9.18 11.15 -24.37
CA ALA A 275 -10.13 11.85 -25.23
C ALA A 275 -9.43 12.79 -26.23
N ALA A 276 -8.32 13.41 -25.82
CA ALA A 276 -7.48 14.23 -26.69
C ALA A 276 -6.63 13.41 -27.67
N GLY A 277 -6.53 12.09 -27.49
CA GLY A 277 -5.68 11.20 -28.29
C GLY A 277 -4.18 11.36 -28.03
N THR A 278 -3.79 11.98 -26.91
CA THR A 278 -2.36 12.13 -26.54
C THR A 278 -1.79 10.85 -25.94
N ARG A 279 -2.65 10.02 -25.34
CA ARG A 279 -2.36 8.69 -24.81
C ARG A 279 -3.50 7.74 -25.18
N LYS A 280 -3.23 6.45 -25.35
CA LYS A 280 -4.27 5.46 -25.67
C LYS A 280 -4.71 4.73 -24.40
N ASN A 281 -3.78 4.13 -23.68
CA ASN A 281 -4.05 3.34 -22.48
C ASN A 281 -3.45 4.04 -21.26
N VAL A 282 -4.29 4.68 -20.44
CA VAL A 282 -3.88 5.41 -19.24
C VAL A 282 -4.32 4.65 -17.99
N ALA A 283 -3.37 4.27 -17.14
CA ALA A 283 -3.66 3.71 -15.83
C ALA A 283 -3.68 4.83 -14.79
N VAL A 284 -4.79 4.98 -14.07
CA VAL A 284 -4.89 5.85 -12.90
C VAL A 284 -4.74 4.99 -11.66
N ILE A 285 -3.71 5.21 -10.85
CA ILE A 285 -3.34 4.34 -9.73
C ILE A 285 -3.14 5.17 -8.45
N ALA A 286 -3.50 4.64 -7.29
CA ALA A 286 -3.06 5.19 -6.01
C ALA A 286 -2.75 4.10 -4.99
N GLY A 287 -1.75 4.36 -4.15
CA GLY A 287 -1.45 3.60 -2.94
C GLY A 287 -1.94 4.29 -1.69
N GLY A 288 -1.85 3.58 -0.56
CA GLY A 288 -2.24 4.09 0.74
C GLY A 288 -1.11 4.79 1.48
N ALA A 289 -1.46 5.63 2.45
CA ALA A 289 -0.55 6.43 3.24
C ALA A 289 -0.44 5.92 4.68
N ILE A 290 0.77 5.59 5.15
CA ILE A 290 1.02 5.17 6.55
C ILE A 290 0.46 6.17 7.57
N PRO A 291 0.60 7.51 7.40
CA PRO A 291 0.05 8.48 8.36
C PRO A 291 -1.47 8.35 8.58
N LYS A 292 -2.20 7.68 7.67
CA LYS A 292 -3.64 7.44 7.79
C LYS A 292 -4.00 6.21 8.59
N LEU A 293 -3.05 5.30 8.81
CA LEU A 293 -3.24 4.16 9.68
C LEU A 293 -3.43 4.61 11.13
N TYR A 294 -4.40 4.00 11.79
CA TYR A 294 -4.77 4.28 13.19
C TYR A 294 -4.98 5.77 13.51
N MET A 295 -5.40 6.58 12.54
CA MET A 295 -5.56 8.02 12.75
C MET A 295 -6.59 8.33 13.86
N ASN A 296 -7.64 7.52 13.99
CA ASN A 296 -8.71 7.68 14.99
C ASN A 296 -8.58 6.73 16.20
N SER A 297 -7.45 6.02 16.32
CA SER A 297 -7.20 5.00 17.35
C SER A 297 -7.46 5.45 18.79
N ARG A 298 -7.28 6.74 19.11
CA ARG A 298 -7.63 7.28 20.43
C ARG A 298 -9.11 7.12 20.76
N ASP A 299 -9.98 7.37 19.78
CA ASP A 299 -11.43 7.26 19.98
C ASP A 299 -11.86 5.80 20.01
N HIS A 300 -11.21 4.93 19.23
CA HIS A 300 -11.39 3.48 19.31
C HIS A 300 -11.07 2.97 20.73
N VAL A 301 -9.90 3.31 21.26
CA VAL A 301 -9.50 2.95 22.64
C VAL A 301 -10.47 3.49 23.68
N LYS A 302 -10.85 4.77 23.61
CA LYS A 302 -11.79 5.40 24.57
C LYS A 302 -13.18 4.73 24.57
N LYS A 303 -13.63 4.25 23.41
CA LYS A 303 -14.94 3.63 23.22
C LYS A 303 -14.89 2.10 23.32
N SER A 304 -13.74 1.53 23.63
CA SER A 304 -13.51 0.08 23.65
C SER A 304 -13.85 -0.60 22.32
N LEU A 305 -13.58 0.06 21.20
CA LEU A 305 -13.80 -0.45 19.84
C LEU A 305 -12.51 -1.01 19.24
N PRO A 306 -12.59 -1.95 18.28
CA PRO A 306 -11.42 -2.35 17.51
C PRO A 306 -10.85 -1.16 16.73
N ALA A 307 -9.52 -1.09 16.59
CA ALA A 307 -8.84 -0.11 15.75
C ALA A 307 -8.92 -0.56 14.29
N LEU A 308 -9.86 0.03 13.54
CA LEU A 308 -10.24 -0.41 12.19
C LEU A 308 -9.36 0.19 11.07
N GLU A 309 -8.61 1.27 11.32
CA GLU A 309 -7.72 1.86 10.30
C GLU A 309 -6.38 1.09 10.19
N ASN A 310 -6.44 -0.22 9.98
CA ASN A 310 -5.30 -1.15 9.94
C ASN A 310 -4.90 -1.59 8.52
N CYS A 311 -5.52 -1.03 7.48
CA CYS A 311 -5.23 -1.37 6.09
C CYS A 311 -4.79 -0.15 5.28
N LEU A 312 -3.78 -0.32 4.42
CA LEU A 312 -3.49 0.61 3.34
C LEU A 312 -4.38 0.27 2.15
N GLY A 313 -5.33 1.14 1.84
CA GLY A 313 -6.16 1.03 0.65
C GLY A 313 -5.43 1.50 -0.60
N SER A 314 -5.58 0.75 -1.68
CA SER A 314 -5.05 1.09 -2.99
C SER A 314 -6.08 0.80 -4.08
N PHE A 315 -6.01 1.54 -5.19
CA PHE A 315 -6.90 1.32 -6.33
C PHE A 315 -6.21 1.54 -7.67
N GLY A 316 -6.86 1.05 -8.72
CA GLY A 316 -6.47 1.29 -10.09
C GLY A 316 -7.68 1.36 -11.03
N VAL A 317 -7.56 2.19 -12.06
CA VAL A 317 -8.55 2.32 -13.14
C VAL A 317 -7.80 2.41 -14.47
N LEU A 318 -8.16 1.55 -15.43
CA LEU A 318 -7.64 1.61 -16.78
C LEU A 318 -8.61 2.37 -17.67
N ILE A 319 -8.14 3.48 -18.24
CA ILE A 319 -8.88 4.34 -19.14
C ILE A 319 -8.35 4.14 -20.56
N VAL A 320 -9.25 3.85 -21.49
CA VAL A 320 -8.94 3.57 -22.91
C VAL A 320 -9.88 4.35 -23.82
N PRO A 321 -9.61 4.45 -25.14
CA PRO A 321 -10.57 5.03 -26.06
C PRO A 321 -11.82 4.14 -26.09
N ASP A 322 -12.97 4.78 -26.06
CA ASP A 322 -14.27 4.15 -26.25
C ASP A 322 -14.30 3.39 -27.59
N ASP A 323 -14.60 2.08 -27.52
CA ASP A 323 -14.64 1.18 -28.67
C ASP A 323 -16.04 1.01 -29.27
N GLY A 324 -17.07 1.68 -28.73
CA GLY A 324 -18.43 1.77 -29.28
C GLY A 324 -19.44 0.88 -28.58
#